data_AF-A0A354X709-F1
#
_entry.id   AF-A0A354X709-F1
#
_cell.length_a   1.000
_cell.length_b   1.000
_cell.length_c   1.000
_cell.angle_alpha   90.00
_cell.angle_beta   90.00
_cell.angle_gamma   90.00
#
_symmetry.space_group_name_H-M   'P 1'
#
loop_
_entity.id
_entity.type
_entity.pdbx_description
1 polymer ?
#
loop_
_entity_poly.entity_id
_entity_poly.type
_entity_poly.pdbx_seq_one_letter_code
_entity_poly.pdbx_strand_id
1 'polypeptide(L)' 'MEEMQKQHTAIYQGLGGSFDVYTGHVERVPRWRVNHNLEFAYRLLKQSKRITRQIHLLRYA' A
#
# COMPACT_ATOMS: atom_id res chain seq x y z
N MET A 1 -19.09 -3.28 6.64
CA MET A 1 -19.43 -2.75 5.29
C MET A 1 -20.91 -2.96 5.00
N GLU A 2 -21.40 -4.19 5.10
CA GLU A 2 -22.80 -4.52 4.81
C GLU A 2 -23.81 -3.77 5.71
N GLU A 3 -23.53 -3.61 7.01
CA GLU A 3 -24.40 -2.81 7.88
C GLU A 3 -24.36 -1.30 7.58
N MET A 4 -23.19 -0.77 7.21
CA MET A 4 -23.04 0.65 6.88
C MET A 4 -23.77 1.01 5.58
N GLN A 5 -23.75 0.11 4.59
CA GLN A 5 -24.48 0.26 3.33
C GLN A 5 -26.00 0.33 3.52
N LYS A 6 -26.52 -0.32 4.57
CA LYS A 6 -27.96 -0.26 4.91
C LYS A 6 -28.37 1.10 5.47
N GLN A 7 -27.44 1.84 6.08
CA GLN A 7 -27.72 3.14 6.67
C GLN A 7 -27.47 4.31 5.70
N HIS A 8 -26.48 4.20 4.82
CA HIS A 8 -26.09 5.28 3.91
C HIS A 8 -25.85 4.80 2.48
N THR A 9 -26.45 5.49 1.52
CA THR A 9 -26.17 5.28 0.10
C THR A 9 -24.86 6.00 -0.27
N ALA A 10 -23.76 5.24 -0.26
CA ALA A 10 -22.43 5.75 -0.58
C ALA A 10 -21.57 4.69 -1.29
N ILE A 11 -20.47 5.13 -1.91
CA ILE A 11 -19.45 4.24 -2.46
C ILE A 11 -18.47 3.88 -1.35
N TYR A 12 -18.35 2.59 -1.07
CA TYR A 12 -17.44 2.08 -0.07
C TYR A 12 -16.24 1.41 -0.72
N GLN A 13 -15.04 1.99 -0.52
CA GLN A 13 -13.80 1.48 -1.09
C GLN A 13 -12.82 1.11 0.02
N GLY A 14 -12.39 -0.15 0.03
CA GLY A 14 -11.32 -0.60 0.91
C GLY A 14 -9.98 0.02 0.49
N LEU A 15 -9.36 0.79 1.38
CA LEU A 15 -8.09 1.48 1.09
C LEU A 15 -6.86 0.61 1.36
N GLY A 16 -6.97 -0.43 2.19
CA GLY A 16 -5.84 -1.28 2.57
C GLY A 16 -4.65 -0.46 3.05
N GLY A 17 -3.42 -0.82 2.64
CA GLY A 17 -2.20 -0.09 3.01
C GLY A 17 -2.06 1.32 2.42
N SER A 18 -2.99 1.79 1.58
CA SER A 18 -3.03 3.20 1.18
C SER A 18 -3.71 4.08 2.24
N PHE A 19 -4.45 3.48 3.17
CA PHE A 19 -5.07 4.18 4.30
C PHE A 19 -4.04 4.92 5.14
N ASP A 20 -2.89 4.30 5.42
CA ASP A 20 -1.82 4.91 6.21
C ASP A 20 -1.20 6.14 5.50
N VAL A 21 -1.25 6.17 4.16
CA VAL A 21 -0.80 7.32 3.36
C VAL A 21 -1.81 8.45 3.44
N TYR A 22 -3.11 8.15 3.37
CA TYR A 22 -4.18 9.15 3.46
C TYR A 22 -4.35 9.72 4.86
N THR A 23 -4.07 8.94 5.90
CA THR A 23 -4.12 9.38 7.31
C THR A 23 -2.84 10.07 7.77
N GLY A 24 -1.80 10.14 6.92
CA GLY A 24 -0.54 10.79 7.23
C GLY A 24 0.41 9.98 8.12
N HIS A 25 0.06 8.74 8.48
CA HIS A 25 0.94 7.84 9.23
C HIS A 25 2.16 7.37 8.41
N VAL A 26 2.03 7.30 7.09
CA VAL A 26 3.13 6.94 6.17
C VAL A 26 3.27 8.02 5.11
N GLU A 27 4.48 8.57 5.01
CA GLU A 27 4.79 9.57 3.99
C GLU A 27 4.73 8.98 2.57
N ARG A 28 4.00 9.65 1.68
CA ARG A 28 3.89 9.27 0.27
C ARG A 28 5.25 9.45 -0.42
N VAL A 29 5.61 8.48 -1.27
CA VAL A 29 6.81 8.60 -2.10
C VAL A 29 6.69 9.83 -3.01
N PRO A 30 7.75 10.65 -3.16
CA PRO A 30 7.73 11.82 -4.05
C PRO A 30 7.30 11.44 -5.47
N ARG A 31 6.47 12.29 -6.11
CA ARG A 31 5.91 12.02 -7.45
C ARG A 31 6.97 11.67 -8.50
N TRP A 32 8.14 12.31 -8.44
CA TRP A 32 9.28 11.97 -9.30
C TRP A 32 9.66 10.48 -9.21
N ARG A 33 9.80 9.93 -7.99
CA ARG A 33 10.13 8.50 -7.79
C ARG A 33 9.02 7.58 -8.30
N VAL A 34 7.77 7.99 -8.15
CA VAL A 34 6.61 7.24 -8.68
C VAL A 34 6.66 7.22 -10.22
N ASN A 35 6.88 8.38 -10.85
CA ASN A 35 6.96 8.51 -12.30
C ASN A 35 8.10 7.69 -12.92
N HIS A 36 9.19 7.48 -12.18
CA HIS A 36 10.31 6.62 -12.60
C HIS A 36 10.14 5.14 -12.21
N ASN A 37 8.96 4.71 -11.74
CA ASN A 37 8.69 3.35 -11.24
C ASN A 37 9.61 2.88 -10.09
N LEU A 38 10.27 3.82 -9.40
CA LEU A 38 11.19 3.55 -8.28
C LEU A 38 10.45 3.35 -6.95
N GLU A 39 9.12 3.42 -6.96
CA GLU A 39 8.30 3.26 -5.76
C GLU A 39 8.53 1.89 -5.11
N PHE A 40 8.59 0.82 -5.90
CA PHE A 40 8.78 -0.53 -5.39
C PHE A 40 10.18 -0.72 -4.80
N ALA A 41 11.22 -0.24 -5.49
CA ALA A 41 12.60 -0.28 -5.00
C ALA A 41 12.75 0.52 -3.68
N TYR A 42 12.14 1.71 -3.60
CA TYR A 42 12.13 2.49 -2.37
C TYR A 42 11.38 1.80 -1.23
N ARG A 43 10.21 1.19 -1.51
CA ARG A 43 9.44 0.45 -0.50
C ARG A 43 10.16 -0.82 -0.04
N LEU A 44 10.88 -1.51 -0.93
CA LEU A 44 11.74 -2.65 -0.58
C LEU A 44 12.83 -2.22 0.39
N LEU A 45 13.56 -1.14 0.08
CA LEU A 45 14.65 -0.64 0.93
C LEU A 45 14.15 -0.09 2.28
N LYS A 46 13.03 0.67 2.28
CA LYS A 46 12.47 1.29 3.49
C LYS A 46 11.82 0.27 4.44
N GLN A 47 11.30 -0.84 3.93
CA GLN A 47 10.72 -1.92 4.73
C GLN A 47 11.50 -3.22 4.53
N SER A 48 12.63 -3.35 5.24
CA SER A 48 13.48 -4.55 5.25
C SER A 48 12.69 -5.85 5.54
N LYS A 49 11.67 -5.79 6.41
CA LYS A 49 10.76 -6.92 6.69
C LYS A 49 10.00 -7.41 5.45
N ARG A 50 9.74 -6.55 4.45
CA ARG A 50 9.12 -6.98 3.17
C ARG A 50 10.09 -7.77 2.31
N ILE A 51 11.38 -7.46 2.32
CA ILE A 51 12.40 -8.19 1.56
C ILE A 51 12.39 -9.66 1.98
N THR A 52 12.40 -9.93 3.29
CA THR A 52 12.33 -11.30 3.82
C THR A 52 11.11 -12.07 3.32
N ARG A 53 9.95 -11.40 3.21
CA ARG A 53 8.72 -12.02 2.67
C ARG A 53 8.80 -12.26 1.16
N GLN A 54 9.45 -11.38 0.40
CA GLN A 54 9.59 -11.55 -1.04
C GLN A 54 10.61 -12.64 -1.41
N ILE A 55 11.65 -12.84 -0.60
CA ILE A 55 12.57 -13.98 -0.78
C ILE A 55 11.81 -15.32 -0.70
N HIS A 56 10.80 -15.42 0.16
CA HIS A 56 9.95 -16.63 0.22
C HIS A 56 9.11 -16.84 -1.04
N LEU A 57 8.76 -15.77 -1.77
CA LEU A 57 8.01 -15.86 -3.02
C LEU A 57 8.89 -16.33 -4.19
N LEU A 58 10.21 -16.04 -4.17
CA LEU A 58 11.16 -16.61 -5.14
C LEU A 58 11.21 -18.14 -5.10
N ARG A 59 10.82 -18.76 -3.98
CA ARG A 59 10.69 -20.22 -3.88
C ARG A 59 9.56 -20.78 -4.76
N TYR A 60 8.63 -19.94 -5.20
CA TYR A 60 7.46 -20.31 -6.01
C TYR A 60 7.47 -19.68 -7.41
N ALA A 61 8.56 -18.98 -7.78
CA ALA A 61 8.78 -18.42 -9.11
C ALA A 61 9.54 -19.42 -9.99
#